data_AF-A0ABD1X3B5-F1
#
_entry.id   AF-A0ABD1X3B5-F1
#
_cell.length_a   1.000
_cell.length_b   1.000
_cell.length_c   1.000
_cell.angle_alpha   90.00
_cell.angle_beta   90.00
_cell.angle_gamma   90.00
#
_symmetry.space_group_name_H-M   'P 1'
#
loop_
_entity.id
_entity.type
_entity.pdbx_description
1 polymer ?
#
loop_
_entity_poly.entity_id
_entity_poly.type
_entity_poly.pdbx_seq_one_letter_code
_entity_poly.pdbx_strand_id
1 'polypeptide(L)'
;MDAGFVIILVLILAVGNGSVCEAAAAGGHPAFFVFGDSLVDIGNNNYLATSARADSPPYGVDYPTHRPTGRFSNGLNIPDLISEEMGWEPNLPYLSPELTGQKLLVGANFASAGVGILNDTGIQFVSTHWI
;
A
#
# COMPACT_ATOMS: atom_id res chain seq x y z
N MET A 1 -20.09 50.71 27.07
CA MET A 1 -19.38 50.00 25.98
C MET A 1 -20.24 50.18 24.75
N ASP A 2 -19.70 50.79 23.69
CA ASP A 2 -20.44 51.08 22.46
C ASP A 2 -20.83 49.77 21.76
N ALA A 3 -22.05 49.68 21.22
CA ALA A 3 -22.53 48.52 20.47
C ALA A 3 -21.61 48.20 19.27
N GLY A 4 -20.97 49.22 18.67
CA GLY A 4 -19.99 49.02 17.61
C GLY A 4 -18.76 48.23 18.06
N PHE A 5 -18.31 48.42 19.29
CA PHE A 5 -17.16 47.70 19.84
C PHE A 5 -17.46 46.21 20.05
N VAL A 6 -18.69 45.89 20.48
CA VAL A 6 -19.14 44.51 20.68
C VAL A 6 -19.25 43.76 19.35
N ILE A 7 -19.75 44.41 18.30
CA ILE A 7 -19.88 43.83 16.95
C ILE A 7 -18.50 43.52 16.36
N ILE A 8 -17.54 44.43 16.50
CA ILE A 8 -16.16 44.24 16.03
C ILE A 8 -15.52 43.04 16.74
N LEU A 9 -15.71 42.90 18.05
CA LEU A 9 -15.17 41.78 18.82
C LEU A 9 -15.75 40.43 18.36
N VAL A 10 -17.07 40.37 18.12
CA VAL A 10 -17.74 39.15 17.64
C VAL A 10 -17.25 38.76 16.24
N LEU A 11 -17.04 39.73 15.35
CA LEU A 11 -16.50 39.48 14.01
C LEU A 11 -15.06 38.95 14.06
N ILE A 12 -14.21 39.50 14.94
CA ILE A 12 -12.83 39.02 15.12
C ILE A 12 -12.82 37.56 15.63
N LEU A 13 -13.69 37.24 16.60
CA LEU A 13 -13.82 35.87 17.12
C LEU A 13 -14.42 34.89 16.09
N ALA A 14 -15.32 35.36 15.22
CA ALA A 14 -15.91 34.53 14.15
C ALA A 14 -14.89 34.23 13.03
N VAL A 15 -14.00 35.18 12.71
CA VAL A 15 -12.97 35.02 11.67
C VAL A 15 -11.75 34.24 12.19
N GLY A 16 -11.49 34.28 13.51
CA GLY A 16 -10.38 33.55 14.15
C GLY A 16 -10.54 32.01 14.19
N ASN A 17 -11.70 31.47 13.83
CA ASN A 17 -11.96 30.02 13.76
C ASN A 17 -11.86 29.47 12.34
N GLY A 18 -11.03 30.08 11.49
CA GLY A 18 -10.61 29.43 10.25
C GLY A 18 -10.01 28.07 10.61
N SER A 19 -10.65 26.99 10.19
CA SER A 19 -10.14 25.64 10.34
C SER A 19 -8.78 25.58 9.64
N VAL A 20 -7.71 25.77 10.40
CA VAL A 20 -6.39 25.34 9.98
C VAL A 20 -6.50 23.83 9.85
N CYS A 21 -6.58 23.35 8.60
CA CYS A 21 -6.23 21.97 8.30
C CYS A 21 -4.77 21.84 8.69
N GLU A 22 -4.53 21.41 9.92
CA GLU A 22 -3.25 20.90 10.32
C GLU A 22 -3.01 19.69 9.43
N ALA A 23 -2.26 19.88 8.34
CA ALA A 23 -1.63 18.77 7.66
C ALA A 23 -0.77 18.14 8.74
N ALA A 24 -1.27 17.05 9.33
CA ALA A 24 -0.61 16.36 10.42
C ALA A 24 0.87 16.27 10.07
N ALA A 25 1.70 17.04 10.78
CA ALA A 25 3.13 16.93 10.66
C ALA A 25 3.43 15.51 11.12
N ALA A 26 3.61 14.63 10.13
CA ALA A 26 3.68 13.21 10.34
C ALA A 26 4.91 12.94 11.21
N GLY A 27 4.69 12.67 12.49
CA GLY A 27 5.55 11.78 13.28
C GLY A 27 5.48 10.33 12.77
N GLY A 28 5.23 10.14 11.47
CA GLY A 28 5.12 8.87 10.77
C GLY A 28 6.40 8.60 10.01
N HIS A 29 6.72 7.33 9.86
CA HIS A 29 7.86 6.87 9.08
C HIS A 29 7.77 7.33 7.61
N PRO A 30 8.90 7.36 6.87
CA PRO A 30 8.85 7.59 5.43
C PRO A 30 7.90 6.60 4.75
N ALA A 31 7.23 7.06 3.69
CA ALA A 31 6.42 6.17 2.87
C ALA A 31 7.28 5.10 2.21
N PHE A 32 6.87 3.84 2.29
CA PHE A 32 7.63 2.70 1.79
C PHE A 32 7.04 2.15 0.50
N PHE A 33 7.69 2.50 -0.61
CA PHE A 33 7.30 2.04 -1.95
C PHE A 33 8.21 0.91 -2.44
N VAL A 34 7.61 -0.17 -2.92
CA VAL A 34 8.33 -1.36 -3.38
C VAL A 34 8.04 -1.60 -4.85
N PHE A 35 9.09 -1.86 -5.63
CA PHE A 35 9.02 -2.23 -7.04
C PHE A 35 9.85 -3.49 -7.27
N GLY A 36 9.40 -4.37 -8.15
CA GLY A 36 10.13 -5.59 -8.47
C GLY A 36 9.25 -6.68 -9.04
N ASP A 37 9.72 -7.91 -8.88
CA ASP A 37 9.06 -9.13 -9.36
C ASP A 37 8.46 -9.96 -8.21
N SER A 38 8.27 -11.26 -8.45
CA SER A 38 7.78 -12.23 -7.46
C SER A 38 8.51 -12.22 -6.11
N LEU A 39 9.80 -11.88 -6.06
CA LEU A 39 10.59 -11.91 -4.83
C LEU A 39 10.12 -10.89 -3.79
N VAL A 40 9.49 -9.82 -4.25
CA VAL A 40 8.98 -8.74 -3.40
C VAL A 40 7.49 -8.49 -3.61
N ASP A 41 6.81 -9.30 -4.43
CA ASP A 41 5.35 -9.25 -4.58
C ASP A 41 4.65 -9.75 -3.31
N ILE A 42 3.70 -8.96 -2.82
CA ILE A 42 2.88 -9.24 -1.64
C ILE A 42 1.44 -9.64 -1.99
N GLY A 43 1.16 -9.94 -3.27
CA GLY A 43 -0.11 -10.44 -3.77
C GLY A 43 -0.79 -9.57 -4.82
N ASN A 44 -0.06 -8.69 -5.52
CA ASN A 44 -0.62 -7.92 -6.65
C ASN A 44 -1.19 -8.83 -7.72
N ASN A 45 -0.51 -9.94 -8.00
CA ASN A 45 -0.93 -10.88 -9.03
C ASN A 45 -2.28 -11.55 -8.76
N ASN A 46 -2.77 -11.53 -7.52
CA ASN A 46 -4.09 -12.06 -7.19
C ASN A 46 -5.21 -11.23 -7.86
N TYR A 47 -4.93 -9.97 -8.18
CA TYR A 47 -5.84 -9.03 -8.83
C TYR A 47 -5.72 -9.00 -10.37
N LEU A 48 -4.79 -9.76 -10.96
CA LEU A 48 -4.49 -9.74 -12.40
C LEU A 48 -4.87 -11.05 -13.10
N ALA A 49 -5.31 -11.01 -14.35
CA ALA A 49 -5.56 -12.23 -15.14
C ALA A 49 -4.25 -12.90 -15.60
N THR A 50 -3.51 -13.51 -14.66
CA THR A 50 -2.20 -14.15 -14.85
C THR A 50 -2.16 -15.53 -14.20
N SER A 51 -1.32 -16.41 -14.75
CA SER A 51 -0.98 -17.71 -14.14
C SER A 51 0.11 -17.60 -13.07
N ALA A 52 0.87 -16.49 -13.04
CA ALA A 52 1.87 -16.23 -12.02
C ALA A 52 1.20 -15.80 -10.72
N ARG A 53 0.62 -16.74 -9.97
CA ARG A 53 -0.06 -16.49 -8.70
C ARG A 53 0.52 -17.36 -7.58
N ALA A 54 0.48 -16.82 -6.37
CA ALA A 54 0.90 -17.52 -5.14
C ALA A 54 -0.26 -17.54 -4.12
N ASP A 55 -1.48 -17.77 -4.61
CA ASP A 55 -2.73 -17.87 -3.84
C ASP A 55 -3.15 -19.32 -3.53
N SER A 56 -2.24 -20.28 -3.72
CA SER A 56 -2.44 -21.71 -3.43
C SER A 56 -1.32 -22.30 -2.56
N PRO A 57 -1.53 -23.46 -1.91
CA PRO A 57 -0.45 -24.19 -1.26
C PRO A 57 0.68 -24.55 -2.25
N PRO A 58 1.96 -24.56 -1.84
CA PRO A 58 2.46 -24.48 -0.47
C PRO A 58 2.67 -23.07 0.09
N TYR A 59 2.33 -22.02 -0.67
CA TYR A 59 2.59 -20.64 -0.26
C TYR A 59 1.84 -20.28 1.04
N GLY A 60 2.50 -19.50 1.90
CA GLY A 60 1.91 -19.05 3.16
C GLY A 60 1.86 -20.09 4.29
N VAL A 61 2.49 -21.27 4.14
CA VAL A 61 2.54 -22.30 5.19
C VAL A 61 3.23 -21.84 6.48
N ASP A 62 4.27 -21.01 6.36
CA ASP A 62 5.03 -20.43 7.47
C ASP A 62 4.55 -19.00 7.81
N TYR A 63 3.55 -18.47 7.09
CA TYR A 63 2.95 -17.17 7.41
C TYR A 63 2.10 -17.28 8.68
N PRO A 64 1.96 -16.23 9.51
CA PRO A 64 1.18 -16.31 10.75
C PRO A 64 -0.25 -16.87 10.60
N THR A 65 -0.90 -16.61 9.47
CA THR A 65 -2.25 -17.12 9.17
C THR A 65 -2.27 -18.55 8.64
N HIS A 66 -1.12 -19.14 8.31
CA HIS A 66 -0.95 -20.47 7.70
C HIS A 66 -1.83 -20.67 6.45
N ARG A 67 -1.99 -19.59 5.66
CA ARG A 67 -2.84 -19.53 4.46
C ARG A 67 -2.07 -18.85 3.33
N PRO A 68 -2.31 -19.20 2.06
CA PRO A 68 -1.72 -18.51 0.92
C PRO A 68 -2.03 -17.01 0.96
N THR A 69 -1.00 -16.18 0.78
CA THR A 69 -1.10 -14.73 0.89
C THR A 69 -0.90 -14.01 -0.43
N GLY A 70 -0.52 -14.71 -1.50
CA GLY A 70 -0.06 -14.09 -2.75
C GLY A 70 1.43 -13.76 -2.78
N ARG A 71 2.17 -14.00 -1.68
CA ARG A 71 3.63 -13.94 -1.66
C ARG A 71 4.22 -15.22 -2.22
N PHE A 72 5.23 -15.11 -3.08
CA PHE A 72 5.99 -16.25 -3.62
C PHE A 72 6.99 -16.80 -2.59
N SER A 73 6.50 -17.06 -1.38
CA SER A 73 7.24 -17.54 -0.22
C SER A 73 6.33 -18.39 0.67
N ASN A 74 6.94 -19.21 1.52
CA ASN A 74 6.18 -19.89 2.58
C ASN A 74 5.64 -18.91 3.62
N GLY A 75 6.27 -17.75 3.80
CA GLY A 75 5.92 -16.80 4.85
C GLY A 75 6.10 -15.37 4.38
N LEU A 76 6.68 -14.55 5.25
CA LEU A 76 7.03 -13.16 4.96
C LEU A 76 8.07 -13.09 3.82
N ASN A 77 8.00 -12.03 3.02
CA ASN A 77 9.01 -11.69 2.02
C ASN A 77 9.83 -10.47 2.46
N ILE A 78 10.79 -10.04 1.64
CA ILE A 78 11.74 -8.98 2.02
C ILE A 78 11.04 -7.66 2.44
N PRO A 79 10.04 -7.12 1.71
CA PRO A 79 9.25 -5.98 2.16
C PRO A 79 8.63 -6.11 3.54
N ASP A 80 8.08 -7.28 3.87
CA ASP A 80 7.47 -7.50 5.17
C ASP A 80 8.53 -7.45 6.27
N LEU A 81 9.65 -8.15 6.07
CA LEU A 81 10.74 -8.20 7.05
C LEU A 81 11.35 -6.82 7.30
N ILE A 82 11.48 -5.99 6.25
CA ILE A 82 11.92 -4.59 6.39
C ILE A 82 10.90 -3.80 7.22
N SER A 83 9.61 -3.97 6.93
CA SER A 83 8.56 -3.26 7.66
C SER A 83 8.50 -3.68 9.13
N GLU A 84 8.65 -4.97 9.43
CA GLU A 84 8.71 -5.51 10.79
C GLU A 84 9.92 -4.98 11.56
N GLU A 85 11.12 -5.03 10.97
CA GLU A 85 12.35 -4.57 11.61
C GLU A 85 12.33 -3.07 11.89
N MET A 86 11.71 -2.29 11.00
CA MET A 86 11.58 -0.84 11.15
C MET A 86 10.38 -0.43 12.02
N GLY A 87 9.53 -1.36 12.44
CA GLY A 87 8.29 -1.08 13.16
C GLY A 87 7.30 -0.25 12.34
N TRP A 88 7.34 -0.38 11.01
CA TRP A 88 6.45 0.33 10.09
C TRP A 88 5.15 -0.43 9.89
N GLU A 89 4.09 0.31 9.56
CA GLU A 89 2.88 -0.33 9.06
C GLU A 89 3.18 -1.02 7.71
N PRO A 90 2.82 -2.31 7.52
CA PRO A 90 3.03 -2.99 6.26
C PRO A 90 2.28 -2.30 5.12
N ASN A 91 2.97 -2.10 4.00
CA ASN A 91 2.33 -1.57 2.80
C ASN A 91 1.39 -2.61 2.15
N LEU A 92 0.46 -2.13 1.33
CA LEU A 92 -0.51 -2.98 0.63
C LEU A 92 -0.12 -3.19 -0.84
N PRO A 93 -0.61 -4.28 -1.48
CA PRO A 93 -0.54 -4.41 -2.93
C PRO A 93 -1.16 -3.18 -3.59
N TYR A 94 -0.51 -2.64 -4.61
CA TYR A 94 -1.00 -1.49 -5.38
C TYR A 94 -2.43 -1.71 -5.91
N LEU A 95 -2.76 -2.93 -6.31
CA LEU A 95 -4.07 -3.29 -6.86
C LEU A 95 -5.13 -3.61 -5.78
N SER A 96 -4.77 -3.50 -4.49
CA SER A 96 -5.70 -3.77 -3.40
C SER A 96 -6.77 -2.67 -3.32
N PRO A 97 -8.07 -3.02 -3.23
CA PRO A 97 -9.14 -2.04 -3.01
C PRO A 97 -9.03 -1.35 -1.64
N GLU A 98 -8.26 -1.92 -0.71
CA GLU A 98 -8.01 -1.29 0.59
C GLU A 98 -6.95 -0.18 0.53
N LEU A 99 -6.16 -0.10 -0.53
CA LEU A 99 -5.13 0.92 -0.68
C LEU A 99 -5.76 2.28 -1.03
N THR A 100 -6.36 2.92 -0.02
CA THR A 100 -7.07 4.19 -0.14
C THR A 100 -6.79 5.08 1.07
N GLY A 101 -7.02 6.39 0.94
CA GLY A 101 -6.90 7.33 2.05
C GLY A 101 -5.52 7.32 2.71
N GLN A 102 -5.48 7.19 4.04
CA GLN A 102 -4.23 7.19 4.81
C GLN A 102 -3.32 6.00 4.50
N LYS A 103 -3.86 4.85 4.07
CA LYS A 103 -3.04 3.68 3.69
C LYS A 103 -2.13 3.97 2.49
N LEU A 104 -2.52 4.88 1.59
CA LEU A 104 -1.63 5.33 0.49
C LEU A 104 -0.42 6.12 1.00
N LEU A 105 -0.53 6.78 2.16
CA LEU A 105 0.55 7.57 2.75
C LEU A 105 1.60 6.68 3.44
N VAL A 106 1.23 5.46 3.84
CA VAL A 106 2.17 4.43 4.33
C VAL A 106 3.10 3.96 3.22
N GLY A 107 2.60 3.94 1.98
CA GLY A 107 3.31 3.45 0.80
C GLY A 107 2.51 2.37 0.06
N ALA A 108 3.11 1.80 -0.98
CA ALA A 108 2.46 0.77 -1.80
C ALA A 108 3.50 -0.17 -2.42
N ASN A 109 3.10 -1.42 -2.61
CA ASN A 109 3.90 -2.40 -3.32
C ASN A 109 3.39 -2.55 -4.75
N PHE A 110 4.22 -2.21 -5.73
CA PHE A 110 3.96 -2.29 -7.17
C PHE A 110 4.58 -3.53 -7.82
N ALA A 111 5.20 -4.42 -7.04
CA ALA A 111 5.85 -5.60 -7.59
C ALA A 111 4.84 -6.60 -8.15
N SER A 112 5.21 -7.28 -9.22
CA SER A 112 4.33 -8.25 -9.87
C SER A 112 5.12 -9.44 -10.36
N ALA A 113 4.68 -10.64 -9.99
CA ALA A 113 5.30 -11.86 -10.49
C ALA A 113 5.11 -12.02 -12.00
N GLY A 114 6.15 -12.53 -12.64
CA GLY A 114 6.18 -12.67 -14.10
C GLY A 114 6.51 -11.38 -14.85
N VAL A 115 6.79 -10.26 -14.15
CA VAL A 115 7.41 -9.10 -14.79
C VAL A 115 8.87 -9.42 -15.13
N GLY A 116 9.32 -8.95 -16.29
CA GLY A 116 10.70 -9.09 -16.76
C GLY A 116 11.24 -7.75 -17.23
N ILE A 117 12.56 -7.58 -17.15
CA ILE A 117 13.23 -6.39 -17.71
C ILE A 117 13.13 -6.38 -19.24
N LEU A 118 13.17 -7.58 -19.84
CA LEU A 118 13.04 -7.76 -21.28
C LEU A 118 11.60 -8.17 -21.60
N ASN A 119 11.09 -7.67 -22.72
CA ASN A 119 9.73 -7.99 -23.17
C ASN A 119 9.54 -9.52 -23.30
N ASP A 120 10.56 -10.23 -23.76
CA ASP A 120 10.53 -11.66 -24.04
C ASP A 120 10.42 -12.54 -22.78
N THR A 121 10.87 -12.05 -21.62
CA THR A 121 10.81 -12.83 -20.38
C THR A 121 9.49 -12.66 -19.63
N GLY A 122 8.70 -11.62 -19.93
CA GLY A 122 7.40 -11.38 -19.32
C GLY A 122 6.21 -12.09 -19.98
N ILE A 123 6.36 -12.49 -21.27
CA ILE A 123 5.26 -13.07 -22.06
C ILE A 123 4.82 -14.45 -21.54
N GLN A 124 5.69 -15.16 -20.82
CA GLN A 124 5.44 -16.53 -20.36
C GLN A 124 4.26 -16.64 -19.38
N PHE A 125 3.88 -15.54 -18.73
CA PHE A 125 2.82 -15.52 -17.72
C PHE A 125 1.52 -14.84 -18.20
N VAL A 126 1.48 -14.41 -19.47
CA VAL A 126 0.27 -13.94 -20.13
C VAL A 126 -0.50 -15.16 -20.63
N SER A 127 -1.65 -15.44 -20.01
CA SER A 127 -2.54 -16.52 -20.46
C SER A 127 -3.02 -16.24 -21.89
N THR A 128 -2.37 -16.85 -22.88
CA THR A 128 -2.73 -16.72 -24.31
C THR A 128 -3.50 -17.96 -24.81
N HIS A 129 -4.00 -18.83 -23.93
CA HIS A 129 -4.53 -20.15 -24.33
C HIS A 129 -6.06 -20.27 -24.39
N TRP A 130 -6.76 -19.19 -24.74
CA TRP A 130 -8.18 -19.25 -25.10
C TRP A 130 -8.41 -18.70 -26.52
N ILE A 131 -8.19 -19.55 -27.53
CA ILE A 131 -8.84 -19.49 -28.85
C ILE A 131 -9.09 -20.93 -29.31
#